data_AF-A0A658P0G5-F1
#
_entry.id   AF-A0A658P0G5-F1
#
_cell.length_a   1.000
_cell.length_b   1.000
_cell.length_c   1.000
_cell.angle_alpha   90.00
_cell.angle_beta   90.00
_cell.angle_gamma   90.00
#
_symmetry.space_group_name_H-M   'P 1'
#
loop_
_entity.id
_entity.type
_entity.pdbx_description
1 polymer ?
#
loop_
_entity_poly.entity_id
_entity_poly.type
_entity_poly.pdbx_seq_one_letter_code
_entity_poly.pdbx_strand_id
1 'polypeptide(L)' 'MAALLYAARAADCPYEIVLVASNNPDAGGLQLAQAEGVATFVLPHKGMERGAHDMAMDAA' A
#
# COMPACT_ATOMS: atom_id res chain seq x y z
N MET A 1 -4.22 -3.24 -7.61
CA MET A 1 -4.44 -2.18 -6.61
C MET A 1 -5.58 -1.26 -7.00
N ALA A 2 -5.47 -0.43 -8.06
CA ALA A 2 -6.48 0.57 -8.43
C ALA A 2 -7.94 0.05 -8.44
N ALA A 3 -8.18 -1.11 -9.04
CA ALA A 3 -9.51 -1.73 -9.07
C ALA A 3 -10.07 -2.02 -7.66
N LEU A 4 -9.23 -2.47 -6.72
CA LEU A 4 -9.64 -2.71 -5.33
C LEU A 4 -9.88 -1.38 -4.60
N LEU A 5 -9.04 -0.36 -4.85
CA LEU A 5 -9.23 0.97 -4.27
C LEU A 5 -10.57 1.56 -4.68
N TYR A 6 -10.91 1.54 -5.97
CA TYR A 6 -12.19 2.05 -6.43
C TYR A 6 -13.38 1.18 -6.00
N ALA A 7 -13.21 -0.14 -5.93
CA ALA A 7 -14.23 -1.01 -5.34
C ALA A 7 -14.49 -0.70 -3.85
N ALA A 8 -13.44 -0.33 -3.09
CA ALA A 8 -13.57 0.10 -1.69
C ALA A 8 -14.37 1.39 -1.50
N ARG A 9 -14.61 2.16 -2.57
CA ARG A 9 -15.43 3.39 -2.54
C ARG A 9 -16.91 3.13 -2.76
N ALA A 10 -17.31 1.91 -3.14
CA ALA A 10 -18.71 1.56 -3.27
C ALA A 10 -19.41 1.67 -1.89
N ALA A 11 -20.64 2.19 -1.88
CA ALA A 11 -21.37 2.43 -0.64
C ALA A 11 -21.65 1.15 0.17
N ASP A 12 -21.65 -0.01 -0.50
CA ASP A 12 -21.88 -1.34 0.05
C ASP A 12 -20.60 -2.17 0.18
N CYS A 13 -19.42 -1.55 0.05
CA CYS A 13 -18.15 -2.28 0.17
C CYS A 13 -17.91 -2.75 1.62
N PRO A 14 -17.61 -4.04 1.87
CA PRO A 14 -17.42 -4.55 3.22
C PRO A 14 -16.01 -4.29 3.78
N TYR A 15 -15.16 -3.56 3.06
CA TYR A 15 -13.80 -3.26 3.48
C TYR A 15 -13.40 -1.83 3.12
N GLU A 16 -12.38 -1.34 3.83
CA GLU A 16 -11.73 -0.07 3.56
C GLU A 16 -10.24 -0.31 3.28
N ILE A 17 -9.68 0.43 2.34
CA ILE A 17 -8.22 0.48 2.17
C ILE A 17 -7.68 1.61 3.05
N VAL A 18 -7.06 1.23 4.17
CA VAL A 18 -6.45 2.17 5.11
C VAL A 18 -4.98 2.48 4.80
N LEU A 19 -4.31 1.60 4.05
CA LEU A 19 -2.90 1.72 3.71
C LEU A 19 -2.60 1.07 2.36
N VAL A 20 -1.75 1.70 1.56
CA VAL A 20 -1.07 1.08 0.41
C VAL A 20 0.42 1.07 0.67
N ALA A 21 0.96 -0.13 0.94
CA ALA A 21 2.38 -0.34 1.18
C ALA A 21 3.07 -0.92 -0.07
N SER A 22 4.31 -0.51 -0.35
CA SER A 22 5.11 -1.10 -1.44
C SER A 22 6.59 -1.24 -1.09
N ASN A 23 7.20 -2.29 -1.63
CA ASN A 23 8.64 -2.49 -1.60
C ASN A 23 9.38 -1.83 -2.78
N ASN A 24 8.64 -1.19 -3.69
CA ASN A 24 9.16 -0.47 -4.84
C ASN A 24 8.77 1.02 -4.76
N PRO A 25 9.71 1.95 -4.56
CA PRO A 25 9.44 3.39 -4.49
C PRO A 25 8.75 3.96 -5.72
N ASP A 26 9.00 3.38 -6.90
CA ASP A 26 8.48 3.86 -8.17
C ASP A 26 7.16 3.18 -8.56
N ALA A 27 6.52 2.45 -7.64
CA ALA A 27 5.26 1.79 -7.91
C ALA A 27 4.17 2.84 -8.21
N GLY A 28 3.66 2.88 -9.44
CA GLY A 28 2.60 3.83 -9.84
C GLY A 28 1.32 3.74 -8.99
N GLY A 29 1.10 2.60 -8.31
CA GLY A 29 0.01 2.47 -7.34
C GLY A 29 0.14 3.40 -6.13
N LEU A 30 1.36 3.75 -5.69
CA LEU A 30 1.58 4.68 -4.58
C LEU A 30 1.09 6.09 -4.93
N GLN A 31 1.42 6.55 -6.14
CA GLN A 31 0.99 7.86 -6.64
C GLN A 31 -0.53 7.94 -6.71
N LEU A 32 -1.18 6.88 -7.20
CA LEU A 32 -2.64 6.79 -7.22
C LEU A 32 -3.22 6.80 -5.79
N ALA A 33 -2.69 6.01 -4.87
CA ALA A 33 -3.17 5.96 -3.49
C ALA A 33 -3.07 7.33 -2.80
N GLN A 34 -1.95 8.03 -2.98
CA GLN A 34 -1.76 9.40 -2.48
C GLN A 34 -2.77 10.38 -3.08
N ALA A 35 -3.00 10.32 -4.39
CA ALA A 35 -3.97 11.18 -5.07
C ALA A 35 -5.41 10.94 -4.59
N GLU A 36 -5.73 9.71 -4.22
CA GLU A 36 -7.02 9.29 -3.67
C GLU A 36 -7.12 9.48 -2.14
N GLY A 37 -6.09 10.07 -1.51
CA GLY A 37 -6.07 10.37 -0.07
C GLY A 37 -5.88 9.16 0.84
N VAL A 38 -5.37 8.04 0.32
CA VAL A 38 -5.05 6.84 1.10
C VAL A 38 -3.62 6.92 1.61
N ALA A 39 -3.39 6.52 2.87
CA ALA A 39 -2.04 6.50 3.45
C ALA A 39 -1.13 5.56 2.66
N THR A 40 0.15 5.92 2.54
CA THR A 40 1.14 5.12 1.83
C THR A 40 2.39 4.89 2.65
N PHE A 41 2.91 3.67 2.60
CA PHE A 41 4.19 3.29 3.18
C PHE A 41 5.10 2.69 2.11
N VAL A 42 6.38 3.05 2.13
CA VAL A 42 7.34 2.58 1.14
C VAL A 42 8.61 2.16 1.84
N LEU A 43 8.99 0.89 1.67
CA LEU A 43 10.23 0.37 2.21
C LEU A 43 10.91 -0.55 1.19
N PRO A 44 11.99 -0.10 0.52
CA PRO A 44 12.78 -0.96 -0.36
C PRO A 44 13.31 -2.20 0.37
N HIS A 45 13.08 -3.38 -0.19
CA HIS A 45 13.59 -4.64 0.37
C HIS A 45 15.06 -4.93 0.00
N LYS A 46 15.64 -4.17 -0.93
CA LYS A 46 17.01 -4.39 -1.40
C LYS A 46 18.01 -4.08 -0.28
N GLY A 47 18.87 -5.05 0.03
CA GLY A 47 19.85 -4.92 1.13
C GLY A 47 19.29 -5.26 2.51
N MET A 48 18.07 -5.80 2.59
CA MET A 48 17.47 -6.29 3.84
C MET A 48 17.29 -7.80 3.78
N GLU A 49 17.43 -8.45 4.93
CA GLU A 49 16.92 -9.81 5.11
C GLU A 49 15.40 -9.83 4.99
N ARG A 50 14.84 -10.87 4.36
CA ARG A 50 13.39 -10.98 4.12
C ARG A 50 12.58 -10.82 5.41
N GLY A 51 12.97 -11.51 6.48
CA GLY A 51 12.23 -11.42 7.75
C GLY A 51 12.24 -10.02 8.36
N ALA A 52 13.35 -9.28 8.23
CA ALA A 52 13.43 -7.90 8.71
C ALA A 52 12.57 -6.94 7.88
N HIS A 53 12.52 -7.15 6.56
CA HIS A 53 11.63 -6.40 5.67
C HIS A 53 10.16 -6.69 5.98
N ASP A 54 9.79 -7.96 6.09
CA ASP A 54 8.42 -8.39 6.39
C ASP A 54 7.93 -7.80 7.73
N MET A 55 8.75 -7.83 8.78
CA MET A 55 8.42 -7.20 10.07
C MET A 55 8.20 -5.69 9.98
N ALA A 56 9.01 -4.99 9.17
CA ALA A 56 8.88 -3.55 9.00
C ALA A 56 7.66 -3.18 8.15
N MET A 57 7.28 -4.03 7.19
CA MET A 57 6.04 -3.87 6.42
C MET A 57 4.79 -4.14 7.26
N ASP A 58 4.85 -5.09 8.20
CA ASP A 58 3.74 -5.44 9.11
C ASP A 58 3.49 -4.35 10.18
N ALA A 59 4.54 -3.63 10.57
CA ALA A 59 4.47 -2.55 11.56
C ALA A 59 3.99 -1.19 11.01
N ALA A 60 3.73 -1.09 9.70
CA ALA A 60 3.33 0.12 9.00
C ALA A 60 1.81 0.36 9.05
#